data_AF-A0A2L2SX32-F1
#
_entry.id   AF-A0A2L2SX32-F1
#
_cell.length_a   1.000
_cell.length_b   1.000
_cell.length_c   1.000
_cell.angle_alpha   90.00
_cell.angle_beta   90.00
_cell.angle_gamma   90.00
#
_symmetry.space_group_name_H-M   'P 1'
#
loop_
_entity.id
_entity.type
_entity.pdbx_description
1 polymer ?
#
loop_
_entity_poly.entity_id
_entity_poly.type
_entity_poly.pdbx_seq_one_letter_code
_entity_poly.pdbx_strand_id
1 'polypeptide(L)'
;MLAVKRLALHAILCCLLALGLAEEDEKYDPATNFRPSNVTGLGDFYTWVGSYYNATAEVDVEFAYQYLTPSDEVCPELRNFTSTFKYDAILSVLERGTWNGGNNSVIFWLTLMPQTSSPFNVSSLPQNFMYEKDNLSIPIYSADPTPGGYWRPRNNVFPDEFNFTTTQVSSKAYNLTATMLNTANGGSASAWSNVTMPTCNSTEWTNDYRFHMTRFRSYFAEDWDDYKYPEVSVQFDDKTANLTLDGTFYAKPYRQSNMTGQPVGGSPEVIGYVSVRFAGVVDEYHSDALSLNESTPSWERTVGFESNPSNIGYGESDGSVGKMVSGSILTFMAVVSVTMVLF
;
A
#
# COMPACT_ATOMS: atom_id res chain seq x y z
N MET A 1 62.92 -4.74 6.22
CA MET A 1 61.90 -3.88 5.56
C MET A 1 60.65 -4.63 5.08
N LEU A 2 60.73 -5.89 4.62
CA LEU A 2 59.55 -6.64 4.14
C LEU A 2 58.55 -7.03 5.24
N ALA A 3 59.03 -7.39 6.45
CA ALA A 3 58.18 -7.81 7.57
C ALA A 3 57.30 -6.67 8.14
N VAL A 4 57.83 -5.44 8.17
CA VAL A 4 57.10 -4.24 8.62
C VAL A 4 55.96 -3.88 7.67
N LYS A 5 56.14 -4.11 6.35
CA LYS A 5 55.08 -3.90 5.35
C LYS A 5 53.95 -4.95 5.45
N ARG A 6 54.26 -6.20 5.81
CA ARG A 6 53.23 -7.25 6.03
C ARG A 6 52.41 -7.02 7.29
N LEU A 7 53.03 -6.57 8.38
CA LEU A 7 52.32 -6.22 9.62
C LEU A 7 51.43 -4.99 9.44
N ALA A 8 51.89 -3.98 8.70
CA ALA A 8 51.07 -2.83 8.34
C ALA A 8 49.85 -3.22 7.50
N LEU A 9 50.00 -4.16 6.54
CA LEU A 9 48.89 -4.63 5.71
C LEU A 9 47.83 -5.41 6.51
N HIS A 10 48.24 -6.25 7.46
CA HIS A 10 47.30 -6.99 8.33
C HIS A 10 46.64 -6.07 9.36
N ALA A 11 47.36 -5.07 9.88
CA ALA A 11 46.78 -4.05 10.75
C ALA A 11 45.77 -3.16 10.02
N ILE A 12 46.06 -2.77 8.77
CA ILE A 12 45.11 -2.03 7.91
C ILE A 12 43.89 -2.91 7.58
N LEU A 13 44.06 -4.20 7.30
CA LEU A 13 42.97 -5.13 7.03
C LEU A 13 42.09 -5.39 8.27
N CYS A 14 42.69 -5.54 9.46
CA CYS A 14 41.94 -5.65 10.72
C CYS A 14 41.27 -4.34 11.14
N CYS A 15 41.87 -3.17 10.85
CA CYS A 15 41.22 -1.88 11.08
C CYS A 15 40.10 -1.60 10.06
N LEU A 16 40.20 -2.08 8.82
CA LEU A 16 39.12 -2.05 7.83
C LEU A 16 37.95 -2.98 8.23
N LEU A 17 38.23 -4.08 8.92
CA LEU A 17 37.22 -4.98 9.48
C LEU A 17 36.57 -4.43 10.76
N ALA A 18 37.21 -3.48 11.46
CA ALA A 18 36.72 -2.88 12.71
C ALA A 18 36.03 -1.52 12.52
N LEU A 19 35.88 -1.02 11.29
CA LEU A 19 35.28 0.27 10.96
C LEU A 19 33.82 0.19 10.47
N GLY A 20 33.09 -0.89 10.78
CA GLY A 20 31.76 -1.12 10.22
C GLY A 20 30.76 -1.80 11.16
N LEU A 21 30.71 -1.39 12.42
CA LEU A 21 29.62 -1.80 13.32
C LEU A 21 28.63 -0.63 13.48
N ALA A 22 27.86 -0.37 12.42
CA ALA A 22 26.49 0.09 12.63
C ALA A 22 25.73 -1.06 13.33
N GLU A 23 24.73 -0.76 14.15
CA GLU A 23 23.91 -1.79 14.79
C GLU A 23 23.21 -2.60 13.69
N GLU A 24 23.75 -3.80 13.44
CA GLU A 24 23.18 -4.79 12.54
C GLU A 24 21.74 -5.00 13.00
N ASP A 25 20.74 -4.71 12.16
CA ASP A 25 19.38 -5.14 12.47
C ASP A 25 19.39 -6.66 12.41
N GLU A 26 19.66 -7.32 13.54
CA GLU A 26 19.72 -8.77 13.67
C GLU A 26 18.42 -9.45 13.19
N LYS A 27 17.33 -8.69 13.08
CA LYS A 27 16.02 -9.17 12.63
C LYS A 27 15.73 -8.88 11.16
N TYR A 28 16.59 -8.13 10.47
CA TYR A 28 16.46 -7.88 9.03
C TYR A 28 16.75 -9.16 8.25
N ASP A 29 15.79 -9.55 7.43
CA ASP A 29 15.89 -10.70 6.55
C ASP A 29 15.77 -10.21 5.09
N PRO A 30 16.87 -10.24 4.31
CA PRO A 30 16.85 -9.78 2.94
C PRO A 30 16.02 -10.68 2.01
N ALA A 31 15.58 -11.86 2.46
CA ALA A 31 14.65 -12.71 1.70
C ALA A 31 13.18 -12.25 1.83
N THR A 32 12.89 -11.28 2.70
CA THR A 32 11.56 -10.69 2.87
C THR A 32 11.41 -9.39 2.09
N ASN A 33 10.17 -8.93 1.92
CA ASN A 33 9.84 -7.65 1.28
C ASN A 33 9.78 -6.48 2.28
N PHE A 34 10.41 -6.61 3.45
CA PHE A 34 10.43 -5.58 4.48
C PHE A 34 11.79 -4.88 4.51
N ARG A 35 11.76 -3.59 4.85
CA ARG A 35 12.95 -2.79 5.12
C ARG A 35 13.51 -3.10 6.52
N PRO A 36 14.79 -2.78 6.78
CA PRO A 36 15.34 -2.75 8.13
C PRO A 36 14.46 -1.92 9.07
N SER A 37 14.32 -2.37 10.30
CA SER A 37 13.49 -1.73 11.33
C SER A 37 14.20 -0.59 12.07
N ASN A 38 15.51 -0.43 11.85
CA ASN A 38 16.36 0.56 12.50
C ASN A 38 16.51 1.88 11.70
N VAL A 39 15.72 2.09 10.63
CA VAL A 39 15.75 3.35 9.87
C VAL A 39 15.03 4.44 10.67
N THR A 40 15.79 5.36 11.25
CA THR A 40 15.23 6.49 12.02
C THR A 40 14.29 7.33 11.17
N GLY A 41 13.15 7.74 11.75
CA GLY A 41 12.15 8.57 11.07
C GLY A 41 11.30 7.82 10.04
N LEU A 42 11.60 6.55 9.75
CA LEU A 42 10.78 5.71 8.89
C LEU A 42 9.59 5.17 9.71
N GLY A 43 8.40 5.74 9.48
CA GLY A 43 7.17 5.27 10.11
C GLY A 43 6.73 3.88 9.64
N ASP A 44 5.86 3.23 10.41
CA ASP A 44 5.40 1.85 10.18
C ASP A 44 4.81 1.64 8.77
N PHE A 45 4.12 2.66 8.25
CA PHE A 45 3.54 2.68 6.91
C PHE A 45 4.58 2.41 5.81
N TYR A 46 5.78 2.97 5.94
CA TYR A 46 6.84 2.90 4.93
C TYR A 46 7.79 1.74 5.15
N THR A 47 7.37 0.68 5.83
CA THR A 47 8.27 -0.42 6.18
C THR A 47 8.38 -1.51 5.12
N TRP A 48 7.60 -1.42 4.04
CA TRP A 48 7.69 -2.30 2.88
C TRP A 48 8.63 -1.75 1.83
N VAL A 49 9.36 -2.64 1.18
CA VAL A 49 10.13 -2.33 -0.02
C VAL A 49 9.16 -1.98 -1.15
N GLY A 50 9.38 -0.86 -1.82
CA GLY A 50 8.48 -0.40 -2.88
C GLY A 50 8.56 1.08 -3.19
N SER A 51 7.65 1.52 -4.07
CA SER A 51 7.46 2.91 -4.45
C SER A 51 6.13 3.44 -3.89
N TYR A 52 6.18 4.65 -3.37
CA TYR A 52 5.05 5.36 -2.76
C TYR A 52 4.81 6.63 -3.57
N TYR A 53 3.58 6.87 -4.00
CA TYR A 53 3.22 8.02 -4.82
C TYR A 53 2.22 8.88 -4.06
N ASN A 54 2.54 10.16 -3.89
CA ASN A 54 1.70 11.12 -3.19
C ASN A 54 0.82 11.88 -4.19
N ALA A 55 -0.46 12.04 -3.87
CA ALA A 55 -1.40 12.84 -4.65
C ALA A 55 -2.56 13.36 -3.81
N THR A 56 -3.44 14.12 -4.47
CA THR A 56 -4.84 14.23 -4.07
C THR A 56 -5.66 13.28 -4.95
N ALA A 57 -6.47 12.42 -4.35
CA ALA A 57 -7.43 11.58 -5.05
C ALA A 57 -8.80 12.25 -5.08
N GLU A 58 -9.52 12.04 -6.19
CA GLU A 58 -10.91 12.44 -6.36
C GLU A 58 -11.79 11.20 -6.35
N VAL A 59 -12.83 11.22 -5.53
CA VAL A 59 -13.80 10.13 -5.36
C VAL A 59 -15.18 10.66 -5.70
N ASP A 60 -15.72 10.18 -6.81
CA ASP A 60 -17.07 10.48 -7.28
C ASP A 60 -18.02 9.36 -6.86
N VAL A 61 -19.22 9.73 -6.42
CA VAL A 61 -20.27 8.78 -6.05
C VAL A 61 -21.58 9.10 -6.76
N GLU A 62 -22.30 8.07 -7.17
CA GLU A 62 -23.62 8.14 -7.79
C GLU A 62 -24.57 7.14 -7.11
N PHE A 63 -25.73 7.60 -6.64
CA PHE A 63 -26.70 6.75 -5.94
C PHE A 63 -27.65 6.04 -6.90
N ALA A 64 -27.83 4.73 -6.70
CA ALA A 64 -28.74 3.91 -7.48
C ALA A 64 -30.10 3.71 -6.77
N TYR A 65 -30.12 3.17 -5.54
CA TYR A 65 -31.35 2.89 -4.77
C TYR A 65 -31.10 2.82 -3.25
N GLN A 66 -32.18 2.83 -2.47
CA GLN A 66 -32.18 2.75 -1.00
C GLN A 66 -32.61 1.35 -0.52
N TYR A 67 -32.46 1.02 0.77
CA TYR A 67 -33.08 -0.15 1.45
C TYR A 67 -32.85 -1.52 0.78
N LEU A 68 -31.77 -1.62 -0.01
CA LEU A 68 -31.20 -2.85 -0.54
C LEU A 68 -32.03 -3.49 -1.67
N THR A 69 -33.09 -2.86 -2.16
CA THR A 69 -33.84 -3.33 -3.34
C THR A 69 -33.98 -2.25 -4.42
N PRO A 70 -33.89 -2.58 -5.72
CA PRO A 70 -34.06 -1.62 -6.81
C PRO A 70 -35.42 -0.92 -6.85
N SER A 71 -36.44 -1.44 -6.15
CA SER A 71 -37.76 -0.82 -6.03
C SER A 71 -37.80 0.39 -5.10
N ASP A 72 -36.80 0.56 -4.25
CA ASP A 72 -36.75 1.64 -3.28
C ASP A 72 -36.01 2.84 -3.87
N GLU A 73 -36.80 3.79 -4.39
CA GLU A 73 -36.25 5.02 -4.95
C GLU A 73 -35.40 5.78 -3.92
N VAL A 74 -34.23 6.28 -4.36
CA VAL A 74 -33.41 7.19 -3.56
C VAL A 74 -34.21 8.44 -3.24
N CYS A 75 -34.19 8.87 -1.97
CA CYS A 75 -34.86 10.09 -1.53
C CYS A 75 -34.35 11.33 -2.29
N PRO A 76 -35.17 12.40 -2.41
CA PRO A 76 -34.81 13.59 -3.19
C PRO A 76 -33.48 14.24 -2.78
N GLU A 77 -33.16 14.23 -1.49
CA GLU A 77 -31.94 14.83 -0.94
C GLU A 77 -30.68 14.16 -1.47
N LEU A 78 -30.67 12.83 -1.55
CA LEU A 78 -29.55 12.04 -2.07
C LEU A 78 -29.57 11.96 -3.61
N ARG A 79 -30.76 11.89 -4.23
CA ARG A 79 -30.90 11.89 -5.69
C ARG A 79 -30.31 13.15 -6.33
N ASN A 80 -30.45 14.28 -5.66
CA ASN A 80 -29.92 15.57 -6.10
C ASN A 80 -28.51 15.86 -5.57
N PHE A 81 -27.92 14.94 -4.80
CA PHE A 81 -26.57 15.10 -4.29
C PHE A 81 -25.56 14.61 -5.33
N THR A 82 -24.75 15.54 -5.82
CA THR A 82 -23.58 15.22 -6.63
C THR A 82 -22.39 15.87 -5.97
N SER A 83 -21.40 15.06 -5.60
CA SER A 83 -20.18 15.57 -4.98
C SER A 83 -18.98 14.73 -5.38
N THR A 84 -17.87 15.42 -5.54
CA THR A 84 -16.55 14.84 -5.67
C THR A 84 -15.84 15.05 -4.34
N PHE A 85 -15.57 13.95 -3.62
CA PHE A 85 -14.78 14.00 -2.40
C PHE A 85 -13.30 14.06 -2.75
N LYS A 86 -12.56 14.89 -2.03
CA LYS A 86 -11.11 15.01 -2.18
C LYS A 86 -10.41 14.47 -0.96
N TYR A 87 -9.39 13.66 -1.20
CA TYR A 87 -8.59 13.02 -0.16
C TYR A 87 -7.11 13.24 -0.46
N ASP A 88 -6.32 13.48 0.59
CA ASP A 88 -4.88 13.26 0.47
C ASP A 88 -4.66 11.76 0.31
N ALA A 89 -3.82 11.36 -0.64
CA ALA A 89 -3.75 9.98 -1.07
C ALA A 89 -2.32 9.52 -1.26
N ILE A 90 -2.07 8.28 -0.84
CA ILE A 90 -0.83 7.58 -1.14
C ILE A 90 -1.17 6.28 -1.86
N LEU A 91 -0.64 6.14 -3.08
CA LEU A 91 -0.59 4.87 -3.77
C LEU A 91 0.74 4.19 -3.46
N SER A 92 0.69 3.07 -2.76
CA SER A 92 1.84 2.19 -2.53
C SER A 92 1.86 1.11 -3.59
N VAL A 93 2.98 0.94 -4.28
CA VAL A 93 3.27 -0.21 -5.15
C VAL A 93 4.51 -0.91 -4.60
N LEU A 94 4.30 -2.08 -4.03
CA LEU A 94 5.24 -2.75 -3.14
C LEU A 94 5.72 -4.08 -3.71
N GLU A 95 6.92 -4.46 -3.30
CA GLU A 95 7.50 -5.76 -3.57
C GLU A 95 6.64 -6.86 -2.94
N ARG A 96 6.45 -7.95 -3.69
CA ARG A 96 5.75 -9.13 -3.20
C ARG A 96 6.59 -9.88 -2.17
N GLY A 97 5.98 -10.31 -1.07
CA GLY A 97 6.59 -11.16 -0.06
C GLY A 97 6.31 -12.66 -0.27
N THR A 98 7.04 -13.49 0.49
CA THR A 98 6.82 -14.96 0.54
C THR A 98 5.47 -15.35 1.15
N TRP A 99 4.85 -14.43 1.89
CA TRP A 99 3.53 -14.60 2.50
C TRP A 99 2.37 -14.33 1.54
N ASN A 100 2.62 -13.71 0.38
CA ASN A 100 1.60 -13.56 -0.64
C ASN A 100 1.37 -14.90 -1.32
N GLY A 101 0.12 -15.37 -1.35
CA GLY A 101 -0.28 -16.68 -1.86
C GLY A 101 -0.87 -16.69 -3.26
N GLY A 102 -1.31 -15.55 -3.80
CA GLY A 102 -1.86 -15.49 -5.15
C GLY A 102 -0.78 -15.35 -6.22
N ASN A 103 -1.10 -14.90 -7.43
CA ASN A 103 -0.14 -14.83 -8.56
C ASN A 103 0.27 -13.40 -8.95
N ASN A 104 -0.18 -12.41 -8.18
CA ASN A 104 0.10 -11.00 -8.43
C ASN A 104 1.60 -10.72 -8.34
N SER A 105 2.11 -9.90 -9.25
CA SER A 105 3.55 -9.59 -9.30
C SER A 105 4.00 -8.53 -8.30
N VAL A 106 3.06 -7.76 -7.76
CA VAL A 106 3.29 -6.69 -6.78
C VAL A 106 2.19 -6.69 -5.72
N ILE A 107 2.29 -5.82 -4.74
CA ILE A 107 1.16 -5.44 -3.89
C ILE A 107 0.88 -3.97 -4.18
N PHE A 108 -0.37 -3.60 -4.46
CA PHE A 108 -0.79 -2.20 -4.44
C PHE A 108 -1.76 -1.92 -3.29
N TRP A 109 -1.60 -0.75 -2.66
CA TRP A 109 -2.50 -0.17 -1.67
C TRP A 109 -2.82 1.27 -2.05
N LEU A 110 -4.10 1.63 -2.18
CA LEU A 110 -4.53 3.02 -2.22
C LEU A 110 -5.02 3.41 -0.83
N THR A 111 -4.30 4.32 -0.19
CA THR A 111 -4.65 4.86 1.13
C THR A 111 -5.21 6.27 0.96
N LEU A 112 -6.43 6.50 1.43
CA LEU A 112 -7.07 7.82 1.41
C LEU A 112 -7.14 8.40 2.81
N MET A 113 -6.77 9.66 2.92
CA MET A 113 -6.74 10.41 4.15
C MET A 113 -7.64 11.64 3.97
N PRO A 114 -8.57 11.90 4.90
CA PRO A 114 -9.41 13.09 4.85
C PRO A 114 -8.56 14.35 4.71
N GLN A 115 -8.94 15.29 3.86
CA GLN A 115 -8.23 16.57 3.82
C GLN A 115 -8.56 17.35 5.09
N THR A 116 -7.58 17.46 5.99
CA THR A 116 -7.68 18.30 7.18
C THR A 116 -6.82 19.55 7.01
N SER A 117 -6.90 20.51 7.94
CA SER A 117 -6.13 21.75 7.88
C SER A 117 -4.62 21.56 7.93
N SER A 118 -4.14 20.38 8.36
CA SER A 118 -2.74 19.97 8.27
C SER A 118 -2.66 18.63 7.55
N PRO A 119 -1.80 18.46 6.53
CA PRO A 119 -1.58 17.16 5.91
C PRO A 119 -1.15 16.13 6.96
N PHE A 120 -1.56 14.88 6.74
CA PHE A 120 -1.14 13.76 7.59
C PHE A 120 0.36 13.52 7.44
N ASN A 121 1.09 13.57 8.55
CA ASN A 121 2.46 13.08 8.58
C ASN A 121 2.44 11.56 8.75
N VAL A 122 2.40 10.84 7.64
CA VAL A 122 2.27 9.37 7.62
C VAL A 122 3.42 8.67 8.32
N SER A 123 4.62 9.24 8.33
CA SER A 123 5.80 8.70 9.02
C SER A 123 5.67 8.75 10.55
N SER A 124 4.75 9.54 11.08
CA SER A 124 4.47 9.62 12.52
C SER A 124 3.29 8.73 12.95
N LEU A 125 2.60 8.11 12.00
CA LEU A 125 1.39 7.34 12.29
C LEU A 125 1.77 5.95 12.84
N PRO A 126 1.08 5.50 13.90
CA PRO A 126 1.32 4.19 14.47
C PRO A 126 0.88 3.07 13.52
N GLN A 127 1.47 1.89 13.68
CA GLN A 127 1.11 0.68 12.94
C GLN A 127 -0.40 0.42 12.81
N ASN A 128 -1.15 0.64 13.88
CA ASN A 128 -2.60 0.39 13.93
C ASN A 128 -3.40 1.32 13.03
N PHE A 129 -2.81 2.44 12.60
CA PHE A 129 -3.39 3.29 11.57
C PHE A 129 -3.78 2.46 10.34
N MET A 130 -2.93 1.53 9.89
CA MET A 130 -3.12 0.71 8.68
C MET A 130 -4.25 -0.31 8.74
N TYR A 131 -4.80 -0.63 9.92
CA TYR A 131 -5.81 -1.69 10.05
C TYR A 131 -6.99 -1.34 10.97
N GLU A 132 -6.93 -0.23 11.71
CA GLU A 132 -8.06 0.26 12.50
C GLU A 132 -9.06 1.04 11.64
N LYS A 133 -10.30 0.53 11.63
CA LYS A 133 -11.41 1.01 10.79
C LYS A 133 -11.88 2.44 11.09
N ASP A 134 -11.46 3.01 12.22
CA ASP A 134 -11.92 4.32 12.69
C ASP A 134 -11.00 5.47 12.24
N ASN A 135 -9.76 5.16 11.82
CA ASN A 135 -8.72 6.16 11.54
C ASN A 135 -8.37 6.34 10.05
N LEU A 136 -8.75 5.40 9.19
CA LEU A 136 -8.40 5.40 7.77
C LEU A 136 -9.61 5.23 6.85
N SER A 137 -9.56 5.92 5.71
CA SER A 137 -10.26 5.51 4.50
C SER A 137 -9.28 4.63 3.71
N ILE A 138 -9.34 3.32 3.85
CA ILE A 138 -8.54 2.41 3.02
C ILE A 138 -9.46 1.93 1.90
N PRO A 139 -9.52 2.59 0.73
CA PRO A 139 -10.48 2.17 -0.26
C PRO A 139 -10.05 0.96 -1.09
N ILE A 140 -8.76 0.56 -1.16
CA ILE A 140 -8.38 -0.56 -2.04
C ILE A 140 -7.02 -1.15 -1.68
N TYR A 141 -6.95 -2.46 -1.46
CA TYR A 141 -5.69 -3.19 -1.40
C TYR A 141 -5.78 -4.48 -2.21
N SER A 142 -4.72 -4.80 -2.95
CA SER A 142 -4.55 -6.11 -3.57
C SER A 142 -4.31 -7.25 -2.57
N ALA A 143 -3.76 -6.92 -1.40
CA ALA A 143 -3.54 -7.83 -0.29
C ALA A 143 -3.70 -7.06 1.03
N ASP A 144 -4.38 -7.64 2.01
CA ASP A 144 -4.58 -7.05 3.34
C ASP A 144 -3.21 -6.65 3.96
N PRO A 145 -3.03 -5.42 4.48
CA PRO A 145 -1.81 -5.00 5.17
C PRO A 145 -1.49 -5.83 6.44
N THR A 146 -2.50 -6.46 7.03
CA THR A 146 -2.41 -7.31 8.23
C THR A 146 -3.16 -8.63 8.03
N PRO A 147 -2.76 -9.45 7.05
CA PRO A 147 -3.55 -10.62 6.69
C PRO A 147 -3.59 -11.61 7.86
N GLY A 148 -4.79 -12.07 8.19
CA GLY A 148 -5.03 -12.93 9.36
C GLY A 148 -4.77 -12.24 10.72
N GLY A 149 -4.68 -10.91 10.75
CA GLY A 149 -4.39 -10.11 11.95
C GLY A 149 -2.89 -10.00 12.27
N TYR A 150 -2.00 -10.40 11.37
CA TYR A 150 -0.56 -10.36 11.59
C TYR A 150 0.09 -9.24 10.80
N TRP A 151 0.80 -8.36 11.51
CA TRP A 151 1.70 -7.39 10.89
C TRP A 151 3.02 -8.06 10.50
N ARG A 152 3.48 -7.81 9.28
CA ARG A 152 4.67 -8.44 8.68
C ARG A 152 4.67 -9.97 8.82
N PRO A 153 3.70 -10.67 8.22
CA PRO A 153 3.60 -12.13 8.31
C PRO A 153 4.86 -12.81 7.76
N ARG A 154 5.40 -13.79 8.51
CA ARG A 154 6.63 -14.53 8.12
C ARG A 154 6.37 -15.95 7.63
N ASN A 155 5.44 -16.66 8.27
CA ASN A 155 5.28 -18.12 8.09
C ASN A 155 3.95 -18.53 7.44
N ASN A 156 3.03 -17.59 7.28
CA ASN A 156 1.68 -17.84 6.79
C ASN A 156 1.54 -17.27 5.38
N VAL A 157 0.80 -17.99 4.55
CA VAL A 157 0.50 -17.60 3.18
C VAL A 157 -0.96 -17.20 3.09
N PHE A 158 -1.24 -16.03 2.50
CA PHE A 158 -2.58 -15.45 2.42
C PHE A 158 -2.96 -15.17 0.97
N PRO A 159 -4.23 -15.38 0.58
CA PRO A 159 -4.68 -15.14 -0.78
C PRO A 159 -4.66 -13.64 -1.11
N ASP A 160 -4.51 -13.33 -2.40
CA ASP A 160 -4.73 -11.97 -2.90
C ASP A 160 -6.24 -11.66 -2.92
N GLU A 161 -6.62 -10.40 -2.72
CA GLU A 161 -8.02 -9.93 -2.81
C GLU A 161 -8.39 -9.51 -4.24
N PHE A 162 -7.38 -9.10 -5.03
CA PHE A 162 -7.51 -8.81 -6.44
C PHE A 162 -6.71 -9.81 -7.27
N ASN A 163 -7.18 -10.11 -8.47
CA ASN A 163 -6.37 -10.77 -9.48
C ASN A 163 -6.00 -9.73 -10.53
N PHE A 164 -4.70 -9.50 -10.73
CA PHE A 164 -4.26 -8.54 -11.72
C PHE A 164 -3.22 -9.07 -12.68
N THR A 165 -3.23 -8.49 -13.88
CA THR A 165 -2.24 -8.74 -14.91
C THR A 165 -1.29 -7.54 -14.97
N THR A 166 0.00 -7.83 -14.88
CA THR A 166 1.06 -6.83 -15.01
C THR A 166 1.68 -6.93 -16.39
N THR A 167 1.77 -5.79 -17.07
CA THR A 167 2.45 -5.69 -18.36
C THR A 167 3.39 -4.50 -18.35
N GLN A 168 4.57 -4.67 -18.94
CA GLN A 168 5.43 -3.53 -19.23
C GLN A 168 4.95 -2.88 -20.53
N VAL A 169 4.61 -1.60 -20.46
CA VAL A 169 4.22 -0.79 -21.63
C VAL A 169 5.44 -0.09 -22.22
N SER A 170 5.36 0.23 -23.53
CA SER A 170 6.46 0.73 -24.34
C SER A 170 6.90 2.15 -23.97
N SER A 171 7.60 2.31 -22.85
CA SER A 171 8.27 3.54 -22.41
C SER A 171 8.88 3.39 -21.01
N LYS A 172 9.27 2.16 -20.59
CA LYS A 172 9.74 1.90 -19.22
C LYS A 172 8.69 2.22 -18.14
N ALA A 173 7.43 1.89 -18.41
CA ALA A 173 6.36 1.99 -17.41
C ALA A 173 5.64 0.64 -17.30
N TYR A 174 4.98 0.42 -16.18
CA TYR A 174 4.18 -0.77 -15.92
C TYR A 174 2.69 -0.42 -15.93
N ASN A 175 1.88 -1.34 -16.42
CA ASN A 175 0.43 -1.27 -16.38
C ASN A 175 -0.11 -2.50 -15.63
N LEU A 176 -0.96 -2.25 -14.64
CA LEU A 176 -1.70 -3.24 -13.86
C LEU A 176 -3.18 -3.09 -14.18
N THR A 177 -3.82 -4.20 -14.55
CA THR A 177 -5.28 -4.26 -14.61
C THR A 177 -5.77 -5.33 -13.66
N ALA A 178 -6.61 -4.92 -12.71
CA ALA A 178 -7.07 -5.76 -11.61
C ALA A 178 -8.59 -5.89 -11.62
N THR A 179 -9.06 -7.10 -11.35
CA THR A 179 -10.46 -7.36 -11.00
C THR A 179 -10.52 -8.03 -9.64
N MET A 180 -11.54 -7.67 -8.87
CA MET A 180 -11.73 -8.25 -7.55
C MET A 180 -12.00 -9.75 -7.62
N LEU A 181 -11.36 -10.52 -6.74
CA LEU A 181 -11.68 -11.93 -6.58
C LEU A 181 -12.96 -12.08 -5.77
N ASN A 182 -13.97 -12.73 -6.35
CA ASN A 182 -15.18 -13.08 -5.63
C ASN A 182 -14.86 -14.13 -4.55
N THR A 183 -14.82 -13.72 -3.29
CA THR A 183 -14.59 -14.62 -2.16
C THR A 183 -15.90 -14.87 -1.42
N ALA A 184 -16.27 -16.14 -1.24
CA ALA A 184 -17.49 -16.53 -0.51
C ALA A 184 -17.45 -16.16 0.99
N ASN A 185 -16.28 -15.75 1.49
CA ASN A 185 -16.10 -15.27 2.84
C ASN A 185 -16.53 -13.81 2.90
N GLY A 186 -17.71 -13.55 3.46
CA GLY A 186 -18.30 -12.21 3.58
C GLY A 186 -17.30 -11.14 4.07
N GLY A 187 -17.55 -9.89 3.69
CA GLY A 187 -16.71 -8.74 4.05
C GLY A 187 -16.79 -7.63 3.02
N SER A 188 -16.13 -6.51 3.30
CA SER A 188 -15.92 -5.43 2.34
C SER A 188 -14.49 -5.54 1.82
N ALA A 189 -14.29 -5.36 0.52
CA ALA A 189 -12.96 -5.15 -0.04
C ALA A 189 -12.28 -3.91 0.54
N SER A 190 -13.11 -2.96 0.94
CA SER A 190 -12.67 -1.70 1.51
C SER A 190 -13.81 -1.04 2.25
N ALA A 191 -13.46 -0.20 3.22
CA ALA A 191 -14.41 0.57 3.98
C ALA A 191 -13.82 1.92 4.35
N TRP A 192 -14.68 2.94 4.40
CA TRP A 192 -14.30 4.24 4.91
C TRP A 192 -15.47 4.91 5.63
N SER A 193 -15.13 5.74 6.61
CA SER A 193 -16.08 6.33 7.54
C SER A 193 -16.09 7.85 7.44
N ASN A 194 -17.09 8.47 8.07
CA ASN A 194 -17.20 9.92 8.22
C ASN A 194 -17.29 10.69 6.90
N VAL A 195 -18.01 10.13 5.92
CA VAL A 195 -18.34 10.85 4.68
C VAL A 195 -19.59 11.67 4.91
N THR A 196 -19.47 12.99 4.92
CA THR A 196 -20.60 13.88 5.20
C THR A 196 -21.45 14.11 3.94
N MET A 197 -22.73 13.76 4.05
CA MET A 197 -23.72 13.75 2.98
C MET A 197 -25.13 13.97 3.54
N PRO A 198 -26.10 14.47 2.76
CA PRO A 198 -27.46 14.58 3.25
C PRO A 198 -28.07 13.20 3.59
N THR A 199 -29.00 13.17 4.53
CA THR A 199 -29.76 11.95 4.88
C THR A 199 -31.25 12.16 4.67
N CYS A 200 -31.94 11.07 4.29
CA CYS A 200 -33.39 11.09 4.03
C CYS A 200 -34.22 11.29 5.31
N ASN A 201 -33.67 10.93 6.48
CA ASN A 201 -34.32 11.14 7.77
C ASN A 201 -33.31 11.67 8.79
N SER A 202 -33.12 12.99 8.76
CA SER A 202 -32.20 13.70 9.65
C SER A 202 -32.69 13.79 11.09
N THR A 203 -33.87 13.27 11.43
CA THR A 203 -34.34 13.18 12.83
C THR A 203 -33.76 11.95 13.52
N GLU A 204 -33.54 10.86 12.79
CA GLU A 204 -33.01 9.61 13.35
C GLU A 204 -31.54 9.35 12.99
N TRP A 205 -31.08 9.88 11.86
CA TRP A 205 -29.76 9.61 11.30
C TRP A 205 -28.92 10.89 11.20
N THR A 206 -27.61 10.74 11.29
CA THR A 206 -26.66 11.81 11.03
C THR A 206 -26.39 11.92 9.53
N ASN A 207 -25.71 13.00 9.16
CA ASN A 207 -25.19 13.19 7.81
C ASN A 207 -23.87 12.45 7.55
N ASP A 208 -23.34 11.73 8.52
CA ASP A 208 -22.05 11.05 8.37
C ASP A 208 -22.29 9.58 8.01
N TYR A 209 -21.65 9.12 6.94
CA TYR A 209 -21.84 7.79 6.40
C TYR A 209 -20.58 6.93 6.56
N ARG A 210 -20.83 5.62 6.71
CA ARG A 210 -19.85 4.57 6.48
C ARG A 210 -20.11 3.96 5.12
N PHE A 211 -19.08 3.96 4.30
CA PHE A 211 -19.05 3.39 2.97
C PHE A 211 -18.29 2.07 2.98
N HIS A 212 -18.73 1.18 2.10
CA HIS A 212 -18.17 -0.15 1.95
C HIS A 212 -18.18 -0.54 0.47
N MET A 213 -17.02 -0.93 -0.04
CA MET A 213 -16.91 -1.58 -1.34
C MET A 213 -16.99 -3.09 -1.15
N THR A 214 -17.85 -3.73 -1.91
CA THR A 214 -18.24 -5.12 -1.65
C THR A 214 -17.34 -6.08 -2.42
N ARG A 215 -16.94 -7.18 -1.78
CA ARG A 215 -16.12 -8.24 -2.40
C ARG A 215 -16.89 -9.50 -2.79
N PHE A 216 -18.19 -9.47 -2.57
CA PHE A 216 -19.10 -10.55 -2.88
C PHE A 216 -20.46 -9.98 -3.26
N ARG A 217 -21.19 -10.69 -4.10
CA ARG A 217 -22.57 -10.37 -4.42
C ARG A 217 -23.42 -10.80 -3.22
N SER A 218 -23.87 -9.81 -2.45
CA SER A 218 -24.80 -10.03 -1.33
C SER A 218 -26.24 -9.90 -1.80
N TYR A 219 -27.20 -10.09 -0.90
CA TYR A 219 -28.64 -9.94 -1.14
C TYR A 219 -28.99 -8.59 -1.78
N PHE A 220 -28.27 -7.52 -1.44
CA PHE A 220 -28.53 -6.19 -2.00
C PHE A 220 -28.19 -6.07 -3.49
N ALA A 221 -27.43 -7.01 -4.04
CA ALA A 221 -27.03 -7.04 -5.45
C ALA A 221 -27.70 -8.18 -6.23
N GLU A 222 -28.55 -9.00 -5.59
CA GLU A 222 -29.20 -10.17 -6.24
C GLU A 222 -30.08 -9.75 -7.42
N ASP A 223 -30.80 -8.65 -7.30
CA ASP A 223 -31.72 -8.13 -8.33
C ASP A 223 -31.15 -6.90 -9.09
N TRP A 224 -29.87 -6.62 -8.95
CA TRP A 224 -29.23 -5.48 -9.62
C TRP A 224 -28.38 -5.94 -10.81
N ASP A 225 -28.97 -5.85 -12.00
CA ASP A 225 -28.34 -6.28 -13.26
C ASP A 225 -27.04 -5.52 -13.58
N ASP A 226 -26.94 -4.25 -13.15
CA ASP A 226 -25.79 -3.39 -13.39
C ASP A 226 -24.72 -3.47 -12.27
N TYR A 227 -24.85 -4.41 -11.33
CA TYR A 227 -23.84 -4.61 -10.28
C TYR A 227 -22.46 -4.91 -10.88
N LYS A 228 -21.43 -4.21 -10.40
CA LYS A 228 -20.04 -4.40 -10.83
C LYS A 228 -19.13 -4.65 -9.65
N TYR A 229 -18.33 -5.71 -9.77
CA TYR A 229 -17.16 -5.84 -8.92
C TYR A 229 -16.18 -4.71 -9.20
N PRO A 230 -15.39 -4.27 -8.21
CA PRO A 230 -14.42 -3.23 -8.43
C PRO A 230 -13.34 -3.64 -9.44
N GLU A 231 -13.09 -2.74 -10.39
CA GLU A 231 -12.08 -2.85 -11.43
C GLU A 231 -11.06 -1.73 -11.23
N VAL A 232 -9.78 -2.07 -11.33
CA VAL A 232 -8.68 -1.11 -11.12
C VAL A 232 -7.74 -1.15 -12.32
N SER A 233 -7.32 0.04 -12.76
CA SER A 233 -6.22 0.20 -13.70
C SER A 233 -5.16 1.09 -13.06
N VAL A 234 -3.90 0.65 -13.09
CA VAL A 234 -2.77 1.41 -12.56
C VAL A 234 -1.68 1.47 -13.61
N GLN A 235 -1.21 2.66 -13.93
CA GLN A 235 0.00 2.87 -14.72
C GLN A 235 1.03 3.57 -13.85
N PHE A 236 2.24 3.04 -13.73
CA PHE A 236 3.29 3.63 -12.89
C PHE A 236 4.69 3.45 -13.48
N ASP A 237 5.58 4.36 -13.13
CA ASP A 237 7.01 4.35 -13.46
C ASP A 237 7.85 4.88 -12.29
N ASP A 238 9.12 5.19 -12.53
CA ASP A 238 10.04 5.69 -11.50
C ASP A 238 9.72 7.10 -11.00
N LYS A 239 8.68 7.77 -11.53
CA LYS A 239 8.34 9.17 -11.23
C LYS A 239 6.89 9.41 -10.91
N THR A 240 5.99 8.72 -11.58
CA THR A 240 4.56 9.01 -11.58
C THR A 240 3.74 7.74 -11.51
N ALA A 241 2.52 7.87 -10.99
CA ALA A 241 1.54 6.82 -11.06
C ALA A 241 0.14 7.40 -11.28
N ASN A 242 -0.63 6.75 -12.13
CA ASN A 242 -2.03 7.04 -12.37
C ASN A 242 -2.84 5.80 -12.00
N LEU A 243 -3.93 6.00 -11.26
CA LEU A 243 -4.87 4.95 -10.92
C LEU A 243 -6.30 5.40 -11.20
N THR A 244 -7.06 4.49 -11.80
CA THR A 244 -8.52 4.58 -11.88
C THR A 244 -9.12 3.36 -11.21
N LEU A 245 -10.14 3.57 -10.39
CA LEU A 245 -11.02 2.52 -9.93
C LEU A 245 -12.45 2.87 -10.29
N ASP A 246 -13.21 1.88 -10.74
CA ASP A 246 -14.66 1.94 -10.83
C ASP A 246 -15.27 0.73 -10.12
N GLY A 247 -16.41 0.92 -9.47
CA GLY A 247 -17.11 -0.18 -8.82
C GLY A 247 -18.40 0.23 -8.14
N THR A 248 -18.89 -0.67 -7.31
CA THR A 248 -20.11 -0.49 -6.53
C THR A 248 -19.80 -0.31 -5.05
N PHE A 249 -20.52 0.60 -4.38
CA PHE A 249 -20.50 0.76 -2.94
C PHE A 249 -21.88 0.53 -2.33
N TYR A 250 -21.90 0.16 -1.05
CA TYR A 250 -23.04 0.43 -0.17
C TYR A 250 -22.60 1.35 0.95
N ALA A 251 -23.49 2.23 1.41
CA ALA A 251 -23.22 3.13 2.51
C ALA A 251 -24.38 3.15 3.51
N LYS A 252 -24.06 3.46 4.76
CA LYS A 252 -25.02 3.55 5.86
C LYS A 252 -24.69 4.76 6.74
N PRO A 253 -25.66 5.64 7.04
CA PRO A 253 -25.43 6.75 7.95
C PRO A 253 -25.28 6.27 9.39
N TYR A 254 -24.59 7.06 10.23
CA TYR A 254 -24.62 6.83 11.66
C TYR A 254 -25.99 7.21 12.23
N ARG A 255 -26.45 6.45 13.22
CA ARG A 255 -27.67 6.79 13.95
C ARG A 255 -27.35 7.92 14.93
N GLN A 256 -28.29 8.83 15.13
CA GLN A 256 -28.12 9.85 16.16
C GLN A 256 -27.98 9.22 17.56
N SER A 257 -27.12 9.80 18.37
CA SER A 257 -26.76 9.27 19.70
C SER A 257 -27.90 9.31 20.72
N ASN A 258 -28.88 10.20 20.52
CA ASN A 258 -30.07 10.34 21.36
C ASN A 258 -31.19 9.34 21.02
N MET A 259 -31.07 8.57 19.92
CA MET A 259 -32.07 7.62 19.50
C MET A 259 -31.94 6.30 20.26
N THR A 260 -33.04 5.86 20.88
CA THR A 260 -33.14 4.58 21.59
C THR A 260 -34.14 3.65 20.89
N GLY A 261 -34.02 2.34 21.10
CA GLY A 261 -34.89 1.34 20.45
C GLY A 261 -34.42 0.93 19.04
N GLN A 262 -35.23 0.15 18.33
CA GLN A 262 -34.92 -0.25 16.94
C GLN A 262 -35.29 0.88 15.97
N PRO A 263 -34.59 1.02 14.82
CA PRO A 263 -34.92 2.05 13.86
C PRO A 263 -36.31 1.87 13.25
N VAL A 264 -37.05 2.97 13.09
CA VAL A 264 -38.36 2.93 12.44
C VAL A 264 -38.14 2.86 10.93
N GLY A 265 -38.61 1.79 10.29
CA GLY A 265 -38.43 1.58 8.84
C GLY A 265 -37.10 0.90 8.46
N GLY A 266 -36.29 0.47 9.43
CA GLY A 266 -35.04 -0.23 9.18
C GLY A 266 -33.84 0.70 9.03
N SER A 267 -32.74 0.14 8.51
CA SER A 267 -31.49 0.86 8.28
C SER A 267 -31.52 1.50 6.90
N PRO A 268 -31.32 2.83 6.76
CA PRO A 268 -31.36 3.50 5.46
C PRO A 268 -30.02 3.27 4.73
N GLU A 269 -29.75 2.01 4.38
CA GLU A 269 -28.66 1.69 3.48
C GLU A 269 -28.94 2.30 2.10
N VAL A 270 -27.87 2.78 1.47
CA VAL A 270 -27.88 3.32 0.11
C VAL A 270 -26.82 2.63 -0.70
N ILE A 271 -27.09 2.39 -1.97
CA ILE A 271 -26.20 1.67 -2.88
C ILE A 271 -25.98 2.52 -4.11
N GLY A 272 -24.79 2.41 -4.69
CA GLY A 272 -24.42 3.24 -5.82
C GLY A 272 -23.11 2.83 -6.48
N TYR A 273 -22.68 3.67 -7.41
CA TYR A 273 -21.42 3.55 -8.13
C TYR A 273 -20.39 4.49 -7.52
N VAL A 274 -19.14 4.03 -7.45
CA VAL A 274 -17.99 4.82 -7.03
C VAL A 274 -16.96 4.82 -8.15
N SER A 275 -16.40 6.00 -8.42
CA SER A 275 -15.24 6.16 -9.29
C SER A 275 -14.14 6.89 -8.52
N VAL A 276 -12.92 6.35 -8.55
CA VAL A 276 -11.75 6.95 -7.91
C VAL A 276 -10.70 7.26 -8.96
N ARG A 277 -10.16 8.47 -8.90
CA ARG A 277 -9.08 8.93 -9.77
C ARG A 277 -7.91 9.42 -8.94
N PHE A 278 -6.72 8.96 -9.32
CA PHE A 278 -5.47 9.30 -8.68
C PHE A 278 -4.40 9.57 -9.75
N ALA A 279 -3.65 10.65 -9.57
CA ALA A 279 -2.50 10.99 -10.40
C ALA A 279 -1.41 11.57 -9.48
N GLY A 280 -0.43 10.74 -9.15
CA GLY A 280 0.57 11.03 -8.13
C GLY A 280 1.99 11.08 -8.65
N VAL A 281 2.84 11.68 -7.82
CA VAL A 281 4.28 11.77 -8.02
C VAL A 281 4.97 10.95 -6.94
N VAL A 282 6.07 10.28 -7.30
CA VAL A 282 6.84 9.46 -6.39
C VAL A 282 7.35 10.29 -5.19
N ASP A 283 7.22 9.72 -4.00
CA ASP A 283 7.86 10.17 -2.79
C ASP A 283 9.28 9.60 -2.78
N GLU A 284 10.23 10.33 -3.36
CA GLU A 284 11.63 9.89 -3.39
C GLU A 284 12.21 9.71 -1.99
N TYR A 285 11.70 10.38 -0.96
CA TYR A 285 12.24 10.25 0.39
C TYR A 285 11.91 8.89 1.01
N HIS A 286 10.72 8.36 0.72
CA HIS A 286 10.22 7.10 1.27
C HIS A 286 10.22 5.91 0.27
N SER A 287 10.66 6.08 -0.98
CA SER A 287 10.58 5.06 -2.03
C SER A 287 11.92 4.41 -2.35
N ASP A 288 11.92 3.09 -2.53
CA ASP A 288 13.04 2.37 -3.14
C ASP A 288 13.08 2.62 -4.65
N ALA A 289 14.28 2.53 -5.24
CA ALA A 289 14.46 2.79 -6.67
C ALA A 289 13.84 1.68 -7.52
N LEU A 290 12.83 2.02 -8.33
CA LEU A 290 12.16 1.08 -9.24
C LEU A 290 13.05 0.77 -10.46
N SER A 291 13.32 -0.51 -10.69
CA SER A 291 13.97 -0.98 -11.92
C SER A 291 12.95 -1.12 -13.03
N LEU A 292 13.24 -0.51 -14.18
CA LEU A 292 12.37 -0.51 -15.36
C LEU A 292 12.92 -1.40 -16.49
N ASN A 293 13.92 -2.22 -16.21
CA ASN A 293 14.60 -3.04 -17.23
C ASN A 293 13.97 -4.41 -17.41
N GLU A 294 13.14 -4.83 -16.46
CA GLU A 294 12.56 -6.16 -16.39
C GLU A 294 11.08 -6.14 -16.80
N SER A 295 10.59 -7.29 -17.29
CA SER A 295 9.16 -7.46 -17.62
C SER A 295 8.24 -7.38 -16.40
N THR A 296 8.81 -7.58 -15.21
CA THR A 296 8.12 -7.54 -13.92
C THR A 296 8.75 -6.44 -13.04
N PRO A 297 7.95 -5.65 -12.31
CA PRO A 297 8.47 -4.63 -11.40
C PRO A 297 9.41 -5.23 -10.36
N SER A 298 10.54 -4.56 -10.11
CA SER A 298 11.51 -4.91 -9.08
C SER A 298 12.17 -3.65 -8.53
N TRP A 299 12.65 -3.70 -7.28
CA TRP A 299 13.20 -2.55 -6.59
C TRP A 299 14.64 -2.80 -6.14
N GLU A 300 15.49 -1.79 -6.31
CA GLU A 300 16.77 -1.73 -5.63
C GLU A 300 16.53 -1.16 -4.22
N ARG A 301 16.93 -1.90 -3.18
CA ARG A 301 16.74 -1.47 -1.79
C ARG A 301 17.67 -0.31 -1.48
N THR A 302 17.11 0.89 -1.41
CA THR A 302 17.86 2.14 -1.24
C THR A 302 17.50 2.86 0.05
N VAL A 303 16.28 2.67 0.56
CA VAL A 303 15.84 3.24 1.84
C VAL A 303 16.54 2.53 2.99
N GLY A 304 17.33 3.27 3.77
CA GLY A 304 18.15 2.73 4.85
C GLY A 304 19.48 2.10 4.42
N PHE A 305 19.90 2.23 3.16
CA PHE A 305 21.11 1.56 2.62
C PHE A 305 22.20 2.50 2.08
N GLU A 306 22.19 3.81 2.41
CA GLU A 306 23.13 4.87 1.96
C GLU A 306 23.51 4.86 0.47
N SER A 307 22.68 4.25 -0.37
CA SER A 307 22.93 4.10 -1.80
C SER A 307 22.27 5.20 -2.63
N ASN A 308 21.33 5.94 -2.04
CA ASN A 308 20.58 7.00 -2.70
C ASN A 308 20.43 8.25 -1.82
N PRO A 309 20.97 9.42 -2.25
CA PRO A 309 20.88 10.67 -1.50
C PRO A 309 19.49 11.25 -1.33
N SER A 310 18.51 10.87 -2.17
CA SER A 310 17.13 11.32 -2.04
C SER A 310 16.37 10.62 -0.92
N ASN A 311 16.85 9.46 -0.44
CA ASN A 311 16.12 8.63 0.51
C ASN A 311 16.40 8.97 1.98
N ILE A 312 15.42 8.67 2.83
CA ILE A 312 15.62 8.56 4.27
C ILE A 312 16.66 7.50 4.63
N GLY A 313 17.45 7.78 5.66
CA GLY A 313 18.59 6.96 6.05
C GLY A 313 19.85 7.20 5.22
N TYR A 314 19.86 8.21 4.33
CA TYR A 314 21.09 8.68 3.69
C TYR A 314 21.81 9.73 4.55
N GLY A 315 23.05 9.44 4.95
CA GLY A 315 23.91 10.42 5.62
C GLY A 315 23.55 10.80 7.06
N GLU A 316 22.57 10.13 7.68
CA GLU A 316 22.27 10.27 9.12
C GLU A 316 23.12 9.35 10.02
N SER A 317 24.03 8.58 9.42
CA SER A 317 25.11 7.92 10.15
C SER A 317 26.30 8.90 10.27
N ASP A 318 26.60 9.30 11.51
CA ASP A 318 28.00 9.51 11.87
C ASP A 318 28.72 8.14 11.78
N GLY A 319 28.95 7.63 10.57
CA GLY A 319 29.69 6.39 10.31
C GLY A 319 29.03 5.35 9.38
N SER A 320 29.05 5.63 8.07
CA SER A 320 29.12 4.70 6.94
C SER A 320 28.14 3.51 6.77
N VAL A 321 27.56 3.45 5.59
CA VAL A 321 27.22 2.26 4.81
C VAL A 321 27.90 2.43 3.46
N GLY A 322 28.99 1.68 3.27
CA GLY A 322 29.69 1.62 2.01
C GLY A 322 28.78 1.11 0.89
N LYS A 323 28.92 1.72 -0.29
CA LYS A 323 28.47 1.20 -1.59
C LYS A 323 28.51 -0.33 -1.64
N MET A 324 27.38 -1.00 -1.45
CA MET A 324 27.18 -2.31 -2.06
C MET A 324 26.86 -2.05 -3.53
N VAL A 325 27.90 -2.13 -4.36
CA VAL A 325 27.71 -2.38 -5.79
C VAL A 325 27.02 -3.73 -5.87
N SER A 326 25.73 -3.72 -6.20
CA SER A 326 25.02 -4.88 -6.73
C SER A 326 25.78 -5.36 -7.96
N GLY A 327 26.62 -6.37 -7.76
CA GLY A 327 27.54 -6.88 -8.75
C GLY A 327 27.87 -8.33 -8.43
N SER A 328 27.06 -9.24 -8.94
CA SER A 328 27.41 -10.62 -9.29
C SER A 328 28.50 -11.29 -8.44
N ILE A 329 28.21 -11.69 -7.20
CA ILE A 329 29.06 -12.63 -6.46
C ILE A 329 28.67 -14.05 -6.86
N LEU A 330 29.11 -14.46 -8.04
CA LEU A 330 29.09 -15.86 -8.45
C LEU A 330 30.21 -16.14 -9.46
N THR A 331 31.45 -15.75 -9.14
CA THR A 331 32.68 -16.38 -9.66
C THR A 331 33.89 -15.59 -9.15
N PHE A 332 34.63 -16.09 -8.16
CA PHE A 332 36.09 -15.96 -8.00
C PHE A 332 36.53 -16.63 -6.69
N MET A 333 36.44 -17.95 -6.62
CA MET A 333 37.09 -18.77 -5.59
C MET A 333 37.77 -19.97 -6.26
N ALA A 334 38.67 -19.70 -7.21
CA ALA A 334 39.48 -20.76 -7.82
C ALA A 334 40.79 -20.31 -8.49
N VAL A 335 41.52 -19.27 -8.01
CA VAL A 335 42.93 -19.08 -8.46
C VAL A 335 43.80 -18.37 -7.41
N VAL A 336 43.96 -18.92 -6.19
CA VAL A 336 45.14 -18.60 -5.36
C VAL A 336 45.51 -19.82 -4.49
N SER A 337 45.80 -20.96 -5.12
CA SER A 337 46.36 -22.13 -4.42
C SER A 337 47.40 -22.87 -5.26
N VAL A 338 48.15 -22.19 -6.11
CA VAL A 338 49.35 -22.76 -6.75
C VAL A 338 50.40 -21.66 -6.87
N THR A 339 51.24 -21.51 -5.84
CA THR A 339 52.63 -20.98 -5.91
C THR A 339 53.16 -20.72 -4.50
N MET A 340 53.25 -21.75 -3.66
CA MET A 340 54.20 -21.72 -2.53
C MET A 340 54.48 -23.11 -1.94
N VAL A 341 54.83 -24.08 -2.80
CA VAL A 341 55.69 -25.21 -2.41
C VAL A 341 56.63 -25.45 -3.57
N LEU A 342 57.82 -24.84 -3.48
CA LEU A 342 59.09 -25.25 -4.11
C LEU A 342 60.13 -24.17 -3.81
N PHE A 343 60.71 -24.26 -2.61
CA PHE A 343 62.13 -24.04 -2.35
C PHE A 343 62.53 -24.98 -1.20
#